data_AF-A0A0W8FXF8-F1
#
_entry.id   AF-A0A0W8FXF8-F1
#
_cell.length_a   1.000
_cell.length_b   1.000
_cell.length_c   1.000
_cell.angle_alpha   90.00
_cell.angle_beta   90.00
_cell.angle_gamma   90.00
#
_symmetry.space_group_name_H-M   'P 1'
#
loop_
_entity.id
_entity.type
_entity.pdbx_description
1 polymer ?
#
loop_
_entity_poly.entity_id
_entity_poly.type
_entity_poly.pdbx_seq_one_letter_code
_entity_poly.pdbx_strand_id
1 'polypeptide(L)' 'MIKEIEQFNILDKFVRIPWDGRDHDGDQLANGTYLYKLIVESTDKEFRETVLGKLAVIR' A
#
# COMPACT_ATOMS: atom_id res chain seq x y z
N MET A 1 -5.52 12.09 -6.10
CA MET A 1 -6.48 11.26 -5.31
C MET A 1 -5.73 10.07 -4.65
N ILE A 2 -6.25 9.41 -3.60
CA ILE A 2 -5.51 8.32 -2.91
C ILE A 2 -5.30 7.13 -3.86
N LYS A 3 -4.06 6.65 -3.97
CA LYS A 3 -3.73 5.44 -4.75
C LYS A 3 -4.12 4.18 -3.97
N GLU A 4 -4.91 3.31 -4.61
CA GLU A 4 -5.25 1.98 -4.10
C GLU A 4 -4.53 0.91 -4.94
N ILE A 5 -3.97 -0.10 -4.27
CA ILE A 5 -3.26 -1.22 -4.89
C ILE A 5 -3.76 -2.49 -4.22
N GLU A 6 -4.32 -3.42 -5.01
CA GLU A 6 -4.83 -4.70 -4.53
C GLU A 6 -4.00 -5.84 -5.12
N GLN A 7 -3.75 -6.86 -4.32
CA GLN A 7 -3.12 -8.11 -4.75
C GLN A 7 -3.86 -9.28 -4.10
N PHE A 8 -4.08 -10.32 -4.91
CA PHE A 8 -4.84 -11.50 -4.51
C PHE A 8 -4.01 -12.77 -4.75
N ASN A 9 -4.42 -13.86 -4.10
CA ASN A 9 -3.82 -15.19 -4.27
C ASN A 9 -2.30 -15.21 -4.00
N ILE A 10 -1.86 -14.45 -2.99
CA ILE A 10 -0.46 -14.38 -2.60
C ILE A 10 -0.14 -15.58 -1.69
N LEU A 11 0.79 -16.42 -2.14
CA LEU A 11 1.26 -17.58 -1.38
C LEU A 11 2.66 -17.37 -0.78
N ASP A 12 3.31 -16.25 -1.14
CA ASP A 12 4.65 -15.91 -0.66
C ASP A 12 4.63 -15.50 0.80
N LYS A 13 5.57 -16.03 1.58
CA LYS A 13 5.79 -15.62 2.98
C LYS A 13 6.23 -14.15 3.09
N PHE A 14 6.92 -13.63 2.08
CA PHE A 14 7.38 -12.25 2.03
C PHE A 14 6.79 -11.57 0.79
N VAL A 15 5.87 -10.64 1.03
CA VAL A 15 5.13 -9.96 -0.02
C VAL A 15 5.76 -8.61 -0.30
N ARG A 16 5.93 -8.28 -1.59
CA ARG A 16 6.33 -6.95 -2.05
C ARG A 16 5.20 -6.32 -2.84
N ILE A 17 4.84 -5.10 -2.51
CA ILE A 17 3.81 -4.33 -3.22
C ILE A 17 4.53 -3.27 -4.05
N PRO A 18 4.71 -3.48 -5.37
CA PRO A 18 5.32 -2.47 -6.22
C PRO A 18 4.39 -1.28 -6.37
N TRP A 19 4.95 -0.08 -6.26
CA TRP A 19 4.27 1.17 -6.50
C TRP A 19 5.23 2.12 -7.21
N ASP A 20 4.72 2.81 -8.22
CA ASP A 20 5.46 3.72 -9.09
C ASP A 20 5.70 5.10 -8.46
N GLY A 21 5.21 5.33 -7.24
CA GLY A 21 5.34 6.60 -6.53
C GLY A 21 4.39 7.70 -7.05
N ARG A 22 3.35 7.31 -7.80
CA ARG A 22 2.33 8.22 -8.32
C ARG A 22 1.02 8.06 -7.58
N ASP A 23 0.26 9.13 -7.53
CA ASP A 23 -1.08 9.08 -6.96
C ASP A 23 -2.07 8.38 -7.92
N HIS A 24 -3.36 8.37 -7.58
CA HIS A 24 -4.38 7.76 -8.43
C HIS A 24 -4.51 8.42 -9.80
N ASP A 25 -4.28 9.73 -9.89
CA ASP A 25 -4.42 10.51 -11.11
C ASP A 25 -3.17 10.41 -12.01
N GLY A 26 -2.15 9.68 -11.55
CA GLY A 26 -0.87 9.53 -12.23
C GLY A 26 0.11 10.67 -11.92
N ASP A 27 -0.24 11.56 -11.02
CA ASP A 27 0.60 12.68 -10.62
C ASP A 27 1.72 12.24 -9.70
N GLN A 28 2.83 12.93 -9.82
CA GLN A 28 3.96 12.72 -8.93
C GLN A 28 3.68 13.28 -7.53
N LEU A 29 4.08 12.55 -6.49
CA LEU A 29 4.00 13.04 -5.13
C LEU A 29 5.01 14.16 -4.87
N ALA A 30 4.55 15.21 -4.18
CA ALA A 30 5.38 16.29 -3.68
C ALA A 30 6.25 15.83 -2.50
N ASN A 31 7.24 16.65 -2.13
CA ASN A 31 8.01 16.41 -0.92
C ASN A 31 7.10 16.52 0.31
N GLY A 32 7.16 15.54 1.20
CA GLY A 32 6.30 15.52 2.37
C GLY A 32 6.18 14.16 3.03
N THR A 33 5.36 14.11 4.09
CA THR A 33 5.01 12.86 4.77
C THR A 33 3.58 12.48 4.41
N TYR A 34 3.39 11.25 3.95
CA TYR A 34 2.12 10.68 3.56
C TYR A 34 1.74 9.56 4.52
N LEU A 35 0.45 9.34 4.70
CA LEU A 35 -0.07 8.19 5.42
C LEU A 35 -0.41 7.08 4.42
N TYR A 36 -0.14 5.84 4.81
CA TYR A 36 -0.63 4.68 4.10
C TYR A 36 -1.33 3.72 5.06
N LYS A 37 -2.23 2.91 4.50
CA LYS A 37 -2.94 1.85 5.20
C LYS A 37 -2.69 0.55 4.45
N LEU A 38 -2.15 -0.45 5.14
CA LEU A 38 -2.02 -1.82 4.64
C LEU A 38 -3.09 -2.67 5.31
N ILE A 39 -3.85 -3.41 4.50
CA ILE A 39 -4.82 -4.39 4.98
C ILE A 39 -4.37 -5.74 4.43
N VAL A 40 -4.21 -6.73 5.31
CA VAL A 40 -3.94 -8.12 4.94
C VAL A 40 -5.12 -8.95 5.39
N GLU A 41 -5.72 -9.69 4.46
CA GLU A 41 -6.87 -10.55 4.74
C GLU A 41 -6.61 -11.93 4.13
N SER A 42 -6.84 -12.97 4.91
CA SER A 42 -6.83 -14.36 4.47
C SER A 42 -8.09 -14.68 3.66
N THR A 43 -7.99 -15.64 2.74
CA THR A 43 -9.12 -16.01 1.86
C THR A 43 -10.30 -16.62 2.62
N ASP A 44 -10.05 -17.27 3.75
CA ASP A 44 -11.08 -17.82 4.65
C ASP A 44 -11.64 -16.76 5.62
N LYS A 45 -11.09 -15.54 5.61
CA LYS A 45 -11.46 -14.39 6.45
C LYS A 45 -11.21 -14.58 7.95
N GLU A 46 -10.53 -15.65 8.35
CA GLU A 46 -10.21 -15.90 9.76
C GLU A 46 -9.10 -14.97 10.26
N PHE A 47 -8.20 -14.58 9.36
CA PHE A 47 -7.14 -13.61 9.61
C PHE A 47 -7.40 -12.30 8.86
N ARG A 48 -7.37 -11.20 9.61
CA ARG A 48 -7.38 -9.83 9.09
C ARG A 48 -6.53 -8.92 9.96
N GLU A 49 -5.58 -8.24 9.34
CA GLU A 49 -4.72 -7.26 10.02
C GLU A 49 -4.76 -5.92 9.27
N THR A 50 -4.64 -4.83 10.02
CA THR A 50 -4.57 -3.47 9.45
C THR A 50 -3.44 -2.71 10.10
N VAL A 51 -2.57 -2.15 9.27
CA VAL A 51 -1.41 -1.36 9.70
C VAL A 51 -1.51 0.04 9.10
N LEU A 52 -1.32 1.05 9.94
CA LEU A 52 -1.13 2.43 9.50
C LEU A 52 0.34 2.78 9.58
N GLY A 53 0.86 3.38 8.52
CA GLY A 53 2.25 3.81 8.44
C GLY A 53 2.40 5.19 7.85
N LYS A 54 3.62 5.72 7.97
CA LYS A 54 4.03 6.99 7.39
C LYS A 54 5.10 6.71 6.32
N LEU A 55 5.03 7.45 5.23
CA LEU A 55 6.00 7.44 4.16
C LEU A 55 6.53 8.86 3.97
N ALA A 56 7.84 9.04 4.05
CA ALA A 56 8.48 10.30 3.71
C ALA A 56 8.94 10.27 2.24
N VAL A 57 8.49 11.25 1.45
CA VAL A 57 9.00 11.51 0.10
C VAL A 57 9.94 12.69 0.20
N ILE A 58 11.23 12.44 -0.07
CA ILE A 58 12.31 13.43 -0.08
C ILE A 58 12.97 13.35 -1.46
N ARG A 59 13.19 14.50 -2.08
CA ARG A 59 13.88 14.66 -3.36
C ARG A 59 15.05 15.61 -3.19
#